data_AF-A0AB34HKG5-F1
#
_entry.id   AF-A0AB34HKG5-F1
#
_cell.length_a   1.000
_cell.length_b   1.000
_cell.length_c   1.000
_cell.angle_alpha   90.00
_cell.angle_beta   90.00
_cell.angle_gamma   90.00
#
_symmetry.space_group_name_H-M   'P 1'
#
loop_
_entity.id
_entity.type
_entity.pdbx_description
1 polymer ?
#
loop_
_entity_poly.entity_id
_entity_poly.type
_entity_poly.pdbx_seq_one_letter_code
_entity_poly.pdbx_strand_id
1 'polypeptide(L)'
;MVRRSFKPDFILVRQHAYSMALGEDYRSLVIGLQYGGLPAVNSLYSVYNFCSKPWVFSQLIKIFHSLGPEKFPLVEQTFFPNHKPMLAALFPKVE
;
A
#
# COMPACT_ATOMS: atom_id res chain seq x y z
N MET A 1 -33.19 2.97 2.87
CA MET A 1 -32.17 3.17 1.82
C MET A 1 -32.55 2.34 0.61
N VAL A 2 -32.50 2.91 -0.59
CA VAL A 2 -32.67 2.15 -1.84
C VAL A 2 -31.33 1.51 -2.18
N ARG A 3 -31.29 0.18 -2.32
CA ARG A 3 -30.11 -0.53 -2.86
C ARG A 3 -30.28 -0.67 -4.36
N ARG A 4 -29.25 -0.26 -5.12
CA ARG A 4 -29.18 -0.50 -6.57
C ARG A 4 -28.06 -1.51 -6.82
N SER A 5 -28.40 -2.59 -7.52
CA SER A 5 -27.44 -3.60 -7.94
C SER A 5 -27.06 -3.37 -9.39
N PHE A 6 -25.79 -3.58 -9.71
CA PHE A 6 -25.27 -3.54 -11.07
C PHE A 6 -24.06 -4.48 -11.17
N LYS A 7 -23.68 -4.82 -12.41
CA LYS A 7 -22.50 -5.61 -12.71
C LYS A 7 -21.49 -4.68 -13.42
N PRO A 8 -20.41 -4.25 -12.75
CA PRO A 8 -19.39 -3.46 -13.42
C PRO A 8 -18.63 -4.34 -14.43
N ASP A 9 -18.28 -3.76 -15.57
CA ASP A 9 -17.37 -4.40 -16.54
C ASP A 9 -15.91 -3.95 -16.31
N PHE A 10 -15.70 -2.84 -15.60
CA PHE A 10 -14.38 -2.28 -15.31
C PHE A 10 -14.43 -1.41 -14.04
N ILE A 11 -13.30 -1.29 -13.32
CA ILE A 11 -13.18 -0.51 -12.09
C ILE A 11 -12.08 0.56 -12.19
N LEU A 12 -12.37 1.79 -11.76
CA LEU A 12 -11.36 2.83 -11.52
C LEU A 12 -11.21 3.08 -10.02
N VAL A 13 -10.06 2.76 -9.45
CA VAL A 13 -9.78 2.94 -8.02
C VAL A 13 -9.14 4.31 -7.78
N ARG A 14 -9.87 5.23 -7.15
CA ARG A 14 -9.41 6.59 -6.81
C ARG A 14 -9.29 6.86 -5.31
N GLN A 15 -9.74 5.92 -4.49
CA GLN A 15 -9.74 6.04 -3.04
C GLN A 15 -8.78 5.01 -2.42
N HIS A 16 -8.25 5.34 -1.25
CA HIS A 16 -7.45 4.40 -0.47
C HIS A 16 -8.30 3.20 -0.03
N ALA A 17 -7.81 1.99 -0.30
CA ALA A 17 -8.47 0.75 0.11
C ALA A 17 -8.24 0.42 1.61
N TYR A 18 -7.31 1.10 2.27
CA TYR A 18 -7.01 0.91 3.68
C TYR A 18 -6.43 2.20 4.28
N SER A 19 -6.96 2.61 5.43
CA SER A 19 -6.47 3.75 6.22
C SER A 19 -6.59 3.45 7.71
N MET A 20 -5.46 3.27 8.39
CA MET A 20 -5.44 3.10 9.85
C MET A 20 -5.86 4.37 10.60
N ALA A 21 -5.54 5.55 10.05
CA ALA A 21 -5.82 6.84 10.69
C ALA A 21 -7.33 7.12 10.80
N LEU A 22 -8.11 6.71 9.78
CA LEU A 22 -9.56 6.88 9.73
C LEU A 22 -10.33 5.63 10.17
N GLY A 23 -9.63 4.52 10.47
CA GLY A 23 -10.26 3.23 10.77
C GLY A 23 -11.00 2.61 9.57
N GLU A 24 -10.68 3.03 8.35
CA GLU A 24 -11.33 2.58 7.13
C GLU A 24 -10.61 1.36 6.55
N ASP A 25 -11.32 0.24 6.43
CA ASP A 25 -10.79 -1.00 5.84
C ASP A 25 -11.70 -1.55 4.75
N TYR A 26 -11.30 -1.32 3.50
CA TYR A 26 -11.99 -1.76 2.28
C TYR A 26 -11.23 -2.88 1.56
N ARG A 27 -10.23 -3.51 2.19
CA ARG A 27 -9.42 -4.57 1.56
C ARG A 27 -10.28 -5.76 1.11
N SER A 28 -11.32 -6.09 1.88
CA SER A 28 -12.29 -7.12 1.52
C SER A 28 -13.06 -6.81 0.23
N LEU A 29 -13.36 -5.54 -0.04
CA LEU A 29 -13.97 -5.12 -1.31
C LEU A 29 -13.01 -5.33 -2.48
N VAL A 30 -11.73 -4.97 -2.33
CA VAL A 30 -10.71 -5.21 -3.36
C VAL A 30 -10.56 -6.70 -3.65
N ILE A 31 -10.54 -7.54 -2.60
CA ILE A 31 -10.52 -9.01 -2.75
C ILE A 31 -11.77 -9.48 -3.51
N GLY A 32 -12.96 -9.00 -3.16
CA GLY A 32 -14.20 -9.37 -3.83
C GLY A 32 -14.23 -8.99 -5.31
N LEU A 33 -13.72 -7.80 -5.66
CA LEU A 33 -13.59 -7.35 -7.06
C LEU A 33 -12.60 -8.23 -7.84
N GLN A 34 -11.48 -8.61 -7.21
CA GLN A 34 -10.47 -9.47 -7.83
C GLN A 34 -11.01 -10.89 -8.02
N TYR A 35 -11.73 -11.41 -7.02
CA TYR A 35 -12.40 -12.71 -7.08
C TYR A 35 -13.46 -12.74 -8.19
N GLY A 36 -14.16 -11.63 -8.41
CA GLY A 36 -15.08 -11.45 -9.54
C GLY A 36 -14.42 -11.34 -10.92
N GLY A 37 -13.08 -11.34 -10.99
CA GLY A 37 -12.33 -11.27 -12.25
C GLY A 37 -12.43 -9.91 -12.94
N LEU A 38 -12.71 -8.83 -12.20
CA LEU A 38 -12.93 -7.52 -12.78
C LEU A 38 -11.60 -6.84 -13.17
N PRO A 39 -11.49 -6.31 -14.40
CA PRO A 39 -10.37 -5.45 -14.76
C PRO A 39 -10.45 -4.11 -14.03
N ALA A 40 -9.30 -3.54 -13.68
CA ALA A 40 -9.24 -2.28 -12.96
C ALA A 40 -7.99 -1.44 -13.25
N VAL A 41 -8.09 -0.14 -12.99
CA VAL A 41 -6.95 0.80 -12.96
C VAL A 41 -6.85 1.48 -11.58
N ASN A 42 -5.71 1.43 -10.88
CA ASN A 42 -4.62 0.47 -11.13
C ASN A 42 -5.11 -0.98 -10.91
N SER A 43 -4.32 -1.99 -11.31
CA SER A 43 -4.74 -3.39 -11.14
C SER A 43 -5.11 -3.70 -9.70
N LEU A 44 -6.16 -4.49 -9.47
CA LEU A 44 -6.60 -4.84 -8.11
C LEU A 44 -5.49 -5.55 -7.32
N TYR A 45 -4.62 -6.30 -8.01
CA TYR A 45 -3.39 -6.84 -7.46
C TYR A 45 -2.47 -5.75 -6.88
N SER A 46 -2.18 -4.70 -7.65
CA SER A 46 -1.35 -3.59 -7.17
C SER A 46 -2.03 -2.82 -6.04
N VAL A 47 -3.33 -2.56 -6.16
CA VAL A 47 -4.12 -1.88 -5.12
C VAL A 47 -4.04 -2.63 -3.79
N TYR A 48 -4.22 -3.96 -3.81
CA TYR A 48 -4.12 -4.78 -2.61
C TYR A 48 -2.72 -4.73 -1.98
N ASN A 49 -1.67 -4.84 -2.79
CA ASN A 49 -0.28 -4.73 -2.33
C ASN A 49 0.05 -3.33 -1.78
N PHE A 50 -0.60 -2.27 -2.28
CA PHE A 50 -0.40 -0.90 -1.83
C PHE A 50 -1.05 -0.58 -0.47
N CYS A 51 -1.79 -1.51 0.13
CA CYS A 51 -2.39 -1.31 1.45
C CYS A 51 -1.38 -1.33 2.61
N SER A 52 -0.08 -1.57 2.36
CA SER A 52 0.97 -1.49 3.38
C SER A 52 2.14 -0.63 2.89
N LYS A 53 2.35 0.54 3.51
CA LYS A 53 3.45 1.44 3.14
C LYS A 53 4.82 0.75 3.27
N PRO A 54 5.15 0.03 4.37
CA PRO A 54 6.42 -0.70 4.46
C PRO A 54 6.57 -1.78 3.39
N TRP A 55 5.48 -2.44 2.98
CA TRP A 55 5.50 -3.42 1.89
C TRP A 55 5.86 -2.76 0.55
N VAL A 56 5.25 -1.62 0.23
CA VAL A 56 5.60 -0.85 -0.97
C VAL A 56 7.05 -0.37 -0.91
N PHE A 57 7.48 0.15 0.24
CA PHE A 57 8.86 0.61 0.44
C PHE A 57 9.89 -0.50 0.24
N SER A 58 9.57 -1.75 0.60
CA SER A 58 10.45 -2.89 0.33
C SER A 58 10.73 -3.11 -1.17
N GLN A 59 9.80 -2.74 -2.06
CA GLN A 59 10.04 -2.79 -3.51
C GLN A 59 10.97 -1.64 -3.95
N LEU A 60 10.88 -0.47 -3.30
CA LEU A 60 11.82 0.64 -3.53
C LEU A 60 13.23 0.27 -3.08
N ILE A 61 13.39 -0.46 -1.97
CA ILE A 61 14.70 -0.98 -1.52
C ILE A 61 15.31 -1.91 -2.57
N LYS A 62 14.51 -2.77 -3.21
CA LYS A 62 15.00 -3.64 -4.31
C LYS A 62 15.48 -2.81 -5.51
N ILE A 63 14.75 -1.76 -5.88
CA ILE A 63 15.14 -0.84 -6.94
C ILE A 63 16.44 -0.11 -6.56
N PHE A 64 16.54 0.38 -5.33
CA PHE A 64 17.76 0.99 -4.77
C PHE A 64 18.97 0.06 -4.89
N HIS A 65 18.85 -1.20 -4.46
CA HIS A 65 19.94 -2.17 -4.59
C HIS A 65 20.32 -2.46 -6.04
N SER A 66 19.37 -2.40 -6.97
CA SER A 66 19.63 -2.65 -8.39
C SER A 66 20.26 -1.47 -9.12
N LEU A 67 19.92 -0.23 -8.74
CA LEU A 67 20.33 0.98 -9.47
C LEU A 67 21.45 1.75 -8.79
N GLY A 68 21.64 1.55 -7.48
CA GLY A 68 22.59 2.28 -6.66
C GLY A 68 22.12 3.69 -6.27
N PRO A 69 22.76 4.29 -5.26
CA PRO A 69 22.36 5.58 -4.68
C PRO A 69 22.47 6.76 -5.66
N GLU A 70 23.35 6.68 -6.65
CA GLU A 70 23.51 7.75 -7.64
C GLU A 70 22.31 7.88 -8.58
N LYS A 71 21.68 6.75 -8.95
CA LYS A 71 20.55 6.71 -9.89
C LYS A 71 19.20 6.70 -9.18
N PHE A 72 19.16 6.17 -7.96
CA PHE A 72 17.94 6.08 -7.17
C PHE A 72 18.27 6.39 -5.71
N PRO A 73 18.37 7.67 -5.31
CA PRO A 73 18.75 8.06 -3.96
C PRO A 73 17.58 7.85 -2.98
N LEU A 74 17.37 6.61 -2.55
CA LEU A 74 16.33 6.26 -1.57
C LEU A 74 16.76 6.68 -0.16
N VAL A 75 15.85 7.30 0.59
CA VAL A 75 16.09 7.64 2.01
C VAL A 75 16.35 6.38 2.82
N GLU A 76 17.35 6.44 3.71
CA GLU A 76 17.61 5.37 4.67
C GLU A 76 16.49 5.30 5.71
N GLN A 77 15.71 4.22 5.68
CA GLN A 77 14.60 4.00 6.59
C GLN A 77 14.76 2.65 7.31
N THR A 78 14.42 2.62 8.60
CA THR A 78 14.38 1.39 9.41
C THR A 78 12.94 0.99 9.65
N PHE A 79 12.57 -0.24 9.30
CA PHE A 79 11.25 -0.79 9.60
C PHE A 79 11.24 -1.47 10.98
N PHE A 80 10.25 -1.13 11.80
CA PHE A 80 10.00 -1.78 13.09
C PHE A 80 8.65 -2.53 13.03
N PRO A 81 8.62 -3.87 13.20
CA PRO A 81 7.37 -4.63 13.19
C PRO A 81 6.42 -4.28 14.34
N ASN A 82 6.97 -3.72 15.43
CA ASN A 82 6.26 -3.24 16.61
C ASN A 82 7.20 -2.32 17.41
N HIS A 83 6.74 -1.83 18.57
CA HIS A 83 7.48 -0.87 19.40
C HIS A 83 8.69 -1.45 20.15
N LYS A 84 8.74 -2.77 20.41
CA LYS A 84 9.80 -3.39 21.24
C LYS A 84 11.23 -3.12 20.74
N PRO A 85 11.54 -3.24 19.42
CA PRO A 85 12.87 -2.95 18.90
C PRO A 85 13.20 -1.44 18.76
N MET A 86 12.29 -0.52 19.11
CA MET A 86 12.52 0.93 18.99
C MET A 86 13.41 1.46 20.13
N LEU A 87 14.63 0.94 20.23
CA LEU A 87 15.62 1.36 21.24
C LEU A 87 16.46 2.51 20.66
N ALA A 88 16.23 3.72 21.18
CA ALA A 88 16.99 4.96 20.96
C ALA A 88 17.42 5.28 19.52
N ALA A 89 16.67 6.15 18.83
CA ALA A 89 17.17 6.84 17.65
C ALA A 89 18.16 7.94 18.08
N LEU A 90 19.37 7.92 17.53
CA LEU A 90 20.29 9.05 17.58
C LEU A 90 19.69 10.17 16.70
N PHE A 91 19.39 11.34 17.28
CA PHE A 91 18.94 12.59 16.62
C PHE A 91 17.46 12.62 16.15
N PRO A 92 16.87 13.82 15.92
CA PRO A 92 15.45 13.91 15.55
C PRO A 92 15.22 13.26 14.18
N LYS A 93 14.36 12.23 14.16
CA LYS A 93 13.86 11.60 12.93
C LYS A 93 12.47 12.16 12.63
N VAL A 94 12.20 12.44 11.36
CA VAL A 94 10.84 12.72 10.89
C VAL A 94 10.07 11.40 10.93
N GLU A 95 8.95 11.38 11.66
CA GLU A 95 8.00 10.27 11.72
C GLU A 95 7.28 10.03 10.38
#